data_AF-A0A849VM61-F1
#
_entry.id   AF-A0A849VM61-F1
#
_cell.length_a   1.000
_cell.length_b   1.000
_cell.length_c   1.000
_cell.angle_alpha   90.00
_cell.angle_beta   90.00
_cell.angle_gamma   90.00
#
_symmetry.space_group_name_H-M   'P 1'
#
loop_
_entity.id
_entity.type
_entity.pdbx_description
1 polymer ?
#
loop_
_entity_poly.entity_id
_entity_poly.type
_entity_poly.pdbx_seq_one_letter_code
_entity_poly.pdbx_strand_id
1 'polypeptide(L)'
;MSNNNDTVARQYLDAAHAQLGERVTNLGRRQTDLESEMRSGFKQMETALSGLANETRNSISALSTTIAERNKPQWQALGVALTFCTLLGGLAYWPINTATTDLKSAVSALSENMVTRQEMDWRQARGQEDRARMEASVKALQDGQVPRKEHERVWASYDTQLASERDSRLASGQNLQRQIDEIKQTQSGFFGQRDLNMQLLDRMERIERERARAAAQ
;
A
#
# COMPACT_ATOMS: atom_id res chain seq x y z
N MET A 1 -46.04 -131.43 15.85
CA MET A 1 -46.78 -131.93 17.02
C MET A 1 -47.57 -130.77 17.58
N SER A 2 -48.90 -130.87 17.49
CA SER A 2 -49.86 -129.90 18.00
C SER A 2 -49.93 -130.01 19.53
N ASN A 3 -49.81 -128.90 20.26
CA ASN A 3 -50.17 -128.85 21.68
C ASN A 3 -51.24 -127.79 21.87
N ASN A 4 -52.48 -128.28 21.93
CA ASN A 4 -53.59 -127.65 22.63
C ASN A 4 -53.19 -127.39 24.08
N ASN A 5 -53.33 -126.15 24.54
CA ASN A 5 -53.67 -125.91 25.93
C ASN A 5 -54.45 -124.60 26.03
N ASP A 6 -55.76 -124.76 25.84
CA ASP A 6 -56.81 -124.17 26.65
C ASP A 6 -56.61 -122.72 27.10
N THR A 7 -57.33 -121.87 26.37
CA THR A 7 -58.11 -120.75 26.90
C THR A 7 -58.49 -120.95 28.38
N VAL A 8 -57.66 -120.46 29.29
CA VAL A 8 -58.07 -120.19 30.67
C VAL A 8 -58.97 -118.96 30.63
N ALA A 9 -60.24 -119.22 30.30
CA ALA A 9 -61.35 -118.31 30.53
C ALA A 9 -61.37 -117.99 32.03
N ARG A 10 -60.87 -116.81 32.40
CA ARG A 10 -61.03 -116.26 33.75
C ARG A 10 -62.52 -116.04 33.97
N GLN A 11 -63.18 -117.00 34.60
CA GLN A 11 -64.57 -116.89 35.02
C GLN A 11 -64.64 -115.87 36.16
N TYR A 12 -65.06 -114.65 35.85
CA TYR A 12 -65.43 -113.65 36.83
C TYR A 12 -66.76 -114.08 37.46
N LEU A 13 -66.73 -114.58 38.69
CA LEU A 13 -67.89 -115.10 39.42
C LEU A 13 -68.87 -114.01 39.90
N ASP A 14 -68.62 -112.74 39.62
CA ASP A 14 -69.48 -111.62 40.02
C ASP A 14 -69.49 -110.51 38.95
N ALA A 15 -70.69 -110.14 38.48
CA ALA A 15 -70.89 -109.21 37.37
C ALA A 15 -70.37 -107.79 37.70
N ALA A 16 -70.41 -107.38 38.96
CA ALA A 16 -69.87 -106.09 39.40
C ALA A 16 -68.33 -106.04 39.28
N HIS A 17 -67.64 -107.13 39.60
CA HIS A 17 -66.19 -107.24 39.48
C HIS A 17 -65.72 -107.33 38.02
N ALA A 18 -66.48 -107.99 37.14
CA ALA A 18 -66.20 -108.00 35.70
C ALA A 18 -66.34 -106.60 35.06
N GLN A 19 -67.37 -105.84 35.45
CA GLN A 19 -67.64 -104.51 34.91
C GLN A 19 -66.61 -103.45 35.41
N LEU A 20 -66.15 -103.58 36.66
CA LEU A 20 -65.04 -102.79 37.18
C LEU A 20 -63.71 -103.14 36.48
N GLY A 21 -63.46 -104.43 36.22
CA GLY A 21 -62.27 -104.88 35.47
C GLY A 21 -62.22 -104.32 34.05
N GLU A 22 -63.35 -104.28 33.35
CA GLU A 22 -63.45 -103.68 32.01
C GLU A 22 -63.18 -102.17 32.04
N ARG A 23 -63.75 -101.44 33.01
CA ARG A 23 -63.50 -100.00 33.17
C ARG A 23 -62.05 -99.69 33.53
N VAL A 24 -61.44 -100.45 34.43
CA VAL A 24 -60.03 -100.30 34.80
C VAL A 24 -59.12 -100.59 33.60
N THR A 25 -59.45 -101.61 32.79
CA THR A 25 -58.71 -101.92 31.56
C THR A 25 -58.85 -100.79 30.52
N ASN A 26 -60.05 -100.23 30.35
CA ASN A 26 -60.29 -99.08 29.46
C ASN A 26 -59.61 -97.80 29.95
N LEU A 27 -59.59 -97.55 31.26
CA LEU A 27 -58.84 -96.44 31.87
C LEU A 27 -57.34 -96.61 31.68
N GLY A 28 -56.80 -97.82 31.87
CA GLY A 28 -55.39 -98.12 31.61
C GLY A 28 -54.98 -97.91 30.15
N ARG A 29 -55.85 -98.29 29.19
CA ARG A 29 -55.63 -97.98 27.76
C ARG A 29 -55.62 -96.47 27.51
N ARG A 30 -56.62 -95.74 28.00
CA ARG A 30 -56.70 -94.29 27.84
C ARG A 30 -55.52 -93.56 28.46
N GLN A 31 -55.04 -94.03 29.63
CA GLN A 31 -53.84 -93.48 30.25
C GLN A 31 -52.61 -93.73 29.38
N THR A 32 -52.46 -94.94 28.82
CA THR A 32 -51.33 -95.28 27.94
C THR A 32 -51.36 -94.46 26.65
N ASP A 33 -52.54 -94.29 26.05
CA ASP A 33 -52.73 -93.46 24.85
C ASP A 33 -52.43 -91.99 25.14
N LEU A 34 -52.87 -91.47 26.30
CA LEU A 34 -52.60 -90.10 26.73
C LEU A 34 -51.11 -89.88 27.04
N GLU A 35 -50.43 -90.84 27.65
CA GLU A 35 -48.98 -90.78 27.87
C GLU A 35 -48.21 -90.80 26.54
N SER A 36 -48.66 -91.57 25.57
CA SER A 36 -48.11 -91.61 24.20
C SER A 36 -48.32 -90.28 23.47
N GLU A 37 -49.54 -89.73 23.52
CA GLU A 37 -49.91 -88.46 22.90
C GLU A 37 -49.17 -87.29 23.55
N MET A 38 -49.06 -87.26 24.88
CA MET A 38 -48.29 -86.26 25.61
C MET A 38 -46.79 -86.35 25.28
N ARG A 39 -46.20 -87.55 25.21
CA ARG A 39 -44.81 -87.70 24.77
C ARG A 39 -44.59 -87.18 23.35
N SER A 40 -45.52 -87.45 22.45
CA SER A 40 -45.47 -86.94 21.07
C SER A 40 -45.57 -85.40 21.05
N GLY A 41 -46.55 -84.84 21.77
CA GLY A 41 -46.75 -83.40 21.90
C GLY A 41 -45.53 -82.69 22.51
N PHE A 42 -44.92 -83.26 23.55
CA PHE A 42 -43.70 -82.72 24.15
C PHE A 42 -42.53 -82.71 23.17
N LYS A 43 -42.33 -83.79 22.38
CA LYS A 43 -41.29 -83.83 21.34
C LYS A 43 -41.54 -82.79 20.24
N GLN A 44 -42.79 -82.58 19.86
CA GLN A 44 -43.15 -81.56 18.87
C GLN A 44 -42.88 -80.15 19.42
N MET A 45 -43.19 -79.91 20.69
CA MET A 45 -42.92 -78.64 21.36
C MET A 45 -41.42 -78.38 21.53
N GLU A 46 -40.63 -79.39 21.85
CA GLU A 46 -39.17 -79.33 21.90
C GLU A 46 -38.56 -78.98 20.53
N THR A 47 -39.13 -79.54 19.46
CA THR A 47 -38.73 -79.22 18.07
C THR A 47 -39.09 -77.78 17.71
N ALA A 48 -40.30 -77.33 18.06
CA ALA A 48 -40.76 -75.95 17.82
C ALA A 48 -39.94 -74.93 18.62
N LEU A 49 -39.61 -75.23 19.89
CA LEU A 49 -38.76 -74.40 20.74
C LEU A 49 -37.33 -74.31 20.20
N SER A 50 -36.78 -75.43 19.71
CA SER A 50 -35.47 -75.45 19.06
C SER A 50 -35.45 -74.63 17.77
N GLY A 51 -36.53 -74.71 16.98
CA GLY A 51 -36.72 -73.88 15.77
C GLY A 51 -36.80 -72.39 16.11
N LEU A 52 -37.64 -72.03 17.08
CA LEU A 52 -37.78 -70.66 17.57
C LEU A 52 -36.44 -70.13 18.09
N ALA A 53 -35.71 -70.91 18.89
CA ALA A 53 -34.41 -70.49 19.43
C ALA A 53 -33.38 -70.20 18.33
N ASN A 54 -33.37 -71.00 17.26
CA ASN A 54 -32.49 -70.77 16.11
C ASN A 54 -32.90 -69.51 15.34
N GLU A 55 -34.19 -69.30 15.10
CA GLU A 55 -34.70 -68.10 14.42
C GLU A 55 -34.47 -66.83 15.26
N THR A 56 -34.58 -66.93 16.58
CA THR A 56 -34.29 -65.82 17.51
C THR A 56 -32.79 -65.48 17.50
N ARG A 57 -31.89 -66.48 17.48
CA ARG A 57 -30.45 -66.22 17.33
C ARG A 57 -30.12 -65.58 15.99
N ASN A 58 -30.75 -66.05 14.91
CA ASN A 58 -30.51 -65.51 13.57
C ASN A 58 -31.00 -64.07 13.44
N SER A 59 -32.19 -63.75 13.97
CA SER A 59 -32.71 -62.38 14.00
C SER A 59 -31.88 -61.44 14.87
N ILE A 60 -31.43 -61.89 16.05
CA ILE A 60 -30.51 -61.11 16.91
C ILE A 60 -29.18 -60.86 16.20
N SER A 61 -28.61 -61.87 15.54
CA SER A 61 -27.37 -61.74 14.78
C SER A 61 -27.52 -60.71 13.65
N ALA A 62 -28.59 -60.80 12.86
CA ALA A 62 -28.91 -59.87 11.78
C ALA A 62 -29.14 -58.43 12.28
N LEU A 63 -29.81 -58.26 13.42
CA LEU A 63 -29.97 -56.95 14.05
C LEU A 63 -28.62 -56.42 14.54
N SER A 64 -27.77 -57.27 15.12
CA SER A 64 -26.45 -56.87 15.59
C SER A 64 -25.53 -56.39 14.46
N THR A 65 -25.55 -57.07 13.31
CA THR A 65 -24.79 -56.64 12.13
C THR A 65 -25.34 -55.34 11.55
N THR A 66 -26.67 -55.20 11.49
CA THR A 66 -27.30 -53.95 11.03
C THR A 66 -26.96 -52.77 11.94
N ILE A 67 -26.97 -52.96 13.26
CA ILE A 67 -26.58 -51.93 14.24
C ILE A 67 -25.08 -51.62 14.12
N ALA A 68 -24.24 -52.64 13.97
CA ALA A 68 -22.79 -52.46 13.79
C ALA A 68 -22.46 -51.69 12.51
N GLU A 69 -23.16 -51.94 11.40
CA GLU A 69 -22.97 -51.22 10.15
C GLU A 69 -23.48 -49.77 10.20
N ARG A 70 -24.61 -49.51 10.87
CA ARG A 70 -25.11 -48.14 11.06
C ARG A 70 -24.26 -47.33 12.04
N ASN A 71 -23.56 -47.98 12.97
CA ASN A 71 -22.68 -47.32 13.94
C ASN A 71 -21.24 -47.15 13.43
N LYS A 72 -20.87 -47.67 12.25
CA LYS A 72 -19.55 -47.36 11.68
C LYS A 72 -19.50 -45.86 11.39
N PRO A 73 -18.58 -45.10 12.02
CA PRO A 73 -18.42 -43.70 11.70
C PRO A 73 -18.09 -43.60 10.22
N GLN A 74 -18.82 -42.76 9.48
CA GLN A 74 -18.54 -42.49 8.07
C GLN A 74 -17.28 -41.62 7.99
N TRP A 75 -16.12 -42.21 8.26
CA TRP A 75 -14.82 -41.52 8.25
C TRP A 75 -14.54 -40.81 6.93
N GLN A 76 -15.10 -41.32 5.83
CA GLN A 76 -15.03 -40.66 4.53
C GLN A 76 -15.84 -39.36 4.46
N ALA A 77 -17.03 -39.32 5.06
CA ALA A 77 -17.85 -38.11 5.11
C ALA A 77 -17.18 -37.02 5.98
N LEU A 78 -16.57 -37.41 7.10
CA LEU A 78 -15.77 -36.50 7.92
C LEU A 78 -14.55 -35.96 7.15
N GLY A 79 -13.87 -36.80 6.36
CA GLY A 79 -12.75 -36.37 5.51
C GLY A 79 -13.15 -35.31 4.49
N VAL A 80 -14.29 -35.49 3.81
CA VAL A 80 -14.83 -34.50 2.86
C VAL A 80 -15.26 -33.21 3.56
N ALA A 81 -15.88 -33.31 4.74
CA ALA A 81 -16.27 -32.12 5.51
C ALA A 81 -15.05 -31.29 5.95
N LEU A 82 -13.97 -31.96 6.36
CA LEU A 82 -12.73 -31.31 6.78
C LEU A 82 -12.02 -30.62 5.61
N THR A 83 -11.97 -31.27 4.43
CA THR A 83 -11.36 -30.66 3.23
C THR A 83 -12.18 -29.48 2.72
N PHE A 84 -13.51 -29.52 2.80
CA PHE A 84 -14.35 -28.36 2.51
C PHE A 84 -14.11 -27.22 3.49
N CYS A 85 -13.99 -27.51 4.80
CA CYS A 85 -13.70 -26.48 5.80
C CYS A 85 -12.33 -25.84 5.59
N THR A 86 -11.29 -26.61 5.24
CA THR A 86 -9.96 -26.05 4.98
C THR A 86 -9.90 -25.24 3.69
N LEU A 87 -10.59 -25.67 2.63
CA LEU A 87 -10.68 -24.91 1.37
C LEU A 87 -11.48 -23.61 1.53
N LEU A 88 -12.65 -23.66 2.16
CA LEU A 88 -13.46 -22.47 2.45
C LEU A 88 -12.76 -21.54 3.43
N GLY A 89 -12.15 -22.10 4.49
CA GLY A 89 -11.35 -21.35 5.45
C GLY A 89 -10.15 -20.68 4.79
N GLY A 90 -9.44 -21.37 3.89
CA GLY A 90 -8.33 -20.80 3.13
C GLY A 90 -8.75 -19.67 2.19
N LEU A 91 -9.85 -19.85 1.45
CA LEU A 91 -10.41 -18.82 0.56
C LEU A 91 -10.95 -17.60 1.31
N ALA A 92 -11.54 -17.80 2.50
CA ALA A 92 -11.99 -16.69 3.36
C ALA A 92 -10.82 -15.99 4.06
N TYR A 93 -9.78 -16.74 4.45
CA TYR A 93 -8.60 -16.20 5.12
C TYR A 93 -7.73 -15.35 4.20
N TRP A 94 -7.61 -15.73 2.93
CA TRP A 94 -6.75 -15.02 1.97
C TRP A 94 -7.05 -13.52 1.86
N PRO A 95 -8.28 -13.05 1.57
CA PRO A 95 -8.59 -11.62 1.50
C PRO A 95 -8.47 -10.91 2.85
N ILE A 96 -8.69 -11.61 3.97
CA ILE A 96 -8.54 -11.02 5.32
C ILE A 96 -7.06 -10.76 5.60
N ASN A 97 -6.19 -11.71 5.26
CA ASN A 97 -4.76 -11.56 5.50
C ASN A 97 -4.14 -10.48 4.59
N THR A 98 -4.58 -10.36 3.33
CA THR A 98 -4.14 -9.28 2.44
C THR A 98 -4.60 -7.92 2.96
N ALA A 99 -5.89 -7.77 3.31
CA ALA A 99 -6.41 -6.53 3.90
C ALA A 99 -5.69 -6.14 5.21
N THR A 100 -5.34 -7.13 6.04
CA THR A 100 -4.58 -6.90 7.29
C THR A 100 -3.14 -6.46 7.01
N THR A 101 -2.52 -7.01 5.97
CA THR A 101 -1.15 -6.65 5.56
C THR A 101 -1.12 -5.23 4.99
N ASP A 102 -2.09 -4.88 4.14
CA ASP A 102 -2.25 -3.54 3.59
C ASP A 102 -2.57 -2.50 4.67
N LEU A 103 -3.41 -2.87 5.66
CA LEU A 103 -3.68 -2.01 6.80
C LEU A 103 -2.42 -1.75 7.63
N LYS A 104 -1.61 -2.79 7.88
CA LYS A 104 -0.33 -2.63 8.60
C LYS A 104 0.63 -1.73 7.84
N SER A 105 0.74 -1.88 6.52
CA SER A 105 1.61 -1.03 5.70
C SER A 105 1.12 0.43 5.71
N ALA A 106 -0.18 0.65 5.58
CA ALA A 106 -0.79 1.98 5.66
C ALA A 106 -0.60 2.63 7.03
N VAL A 107 -0.73 1.85 8.12
CA VAL A 107 -0.49 2.33 9.49
C VAL A 107 0.99 2.65 9.72
N SER A 108 1.93 1.86 9.20
CA SER A 108 3.36 2.16 9.26
C SER A 108 3.68 3.45 8.50
N ALA A 109 3.18 3.58 7.27
CA ALA A 109 3.35 4.79 6.47
C ALA A 109 2.71 6.01 7.13
N LEU A 110 1.54 5.86 7.77
CA LEU A 110 0.91 6.91 8.55
C LEU A 110 1.78 7.30 9.75
N SER A 111 2.32 6.32 10.48
CA SER A 111 3.20 6.53 11.63
C SER A 111 4.48 7.26 11.25
N GLU A 112 5.10 6.90 10.12
CA GLU A 112 6.32 7.54 9.60
C GLU A 112 6.05 8.99 9.17
N ASN A 113 4.88 9.25 8.57
CA ASN A 113 4.48 10.59 8.13
C ASN A 113 3.74 11.39 9.22
N MET A 114 3.53 10.81 10.40
CA MET A 114 2.80 11.49 11.47
C MET A 114 3.69 12.57 12.07
N VAL A 115 3.34 13.81 11.77
CA VAL A 115 3.88 14.96 12.49
C VAL A 115 3.18 15.01 13.84
N THR A 116 3.94 14.82 14.91
CA THR A 116 3.40 14.96 16.27
C THR A 116 2.91 16.39 16.49
N ARG A 117 1.95 16.59 17.40
CA ARG A 117 1.48 17.96 17.73
C ARG A 117 2.63 18.88 18.12
N GLN A 118 3.58 18.36 18.89
CA GLN A 118 4.77 19.10 19.30
C GLN A 118 5.65 19.52 18.12
N GLU A 119 5.84 18.65 17.13
CA GLU A 119 6.59 19.00 15.90
C GLU A 119 5.80 20.02 15.05
N MET A 120 4.47 19.91 14.99
CA MET A 120 3.62 20.90 14.30
C MET A 120 3.77 22.30 14.93
N ASP A 121 3.66 22.39 16.26
CA ASP A 121 3.80 23.64 17.01
C ASP A 121 5.19 24.25 16.81
N TRP A 122 6.23 23.41 16.80
CA TRP A 122 7.60 23.86 16.54
C TRP A 122 7.82 24.36 15.10
N ARG A 123 7.24 23.68 14.10
CA ARG A 123 7.27 24.17 12.70
C ARG A 123 6.53 25.48 12.55
N GLN A 124 5.40 25.64 13.25
CA GLN A 124 4.64 26.87 13.23
C GLN A 124 5.41 28.02 13.90
N ALA A 125 6.04 27.76 15.05
CA ALA A 125 6.87 28.72 15.76
C ALA A 125 8.09 29.16 14.92
N ARG A 126 8.83 28.22 14.32
CA ARG A 126 9.92 28.55 13.41
C ARG A 126 9.42 29.33 12.19
N GLY A 127 8.30 28.91 11.59
CA GLY A 127 7.73 29.59 10.44
C GLY A 127 7.26 31.01 10.74
N GLN A 128 6.89 31.31 11.99
CA GLN A 128 6.64 32.67 12.46
C GLN A 128 7.94 33.45 12.65
N GLU A 129 8.95 32.83 13.25
CA GLU A 129 10.26 33.44 13.45
C GLU A 129 10.93 33.81 12.12
N ASP A 130 10.91 32.91 11.13
CA ASP A 130 11.48 33.16 9.80
C ASP A 130 10.74 34.28 9.07
N ARG A 131 9.40 34.34 9.20
CA ARG A 131 8.60 35.47 8.68
C ARG A 131 8.97 36.78 9.35
N ALA A 132 9.10 36.79 10.67
CA ALA A 132 9.51 37.99 11.40
C ALA A 132 10.92 38.47 10.99
N ARG A 133 11.86 37.55 10.79
CA ARG A 133 13.21 37.87 10.28
C ARG A 133 13.16 38.44 8.86
N MET A 134 12.32 37.88 7.99
CA MET A 134 12.15 38.37 6.62
C MET A 134 11.46 39.74 6.58
N GLU A 135 10.43 39.96 7.39
CA GLU A 135 9.78 41.26 7.52
C GLU A 135 10.75 42.33 8.06
N ALA A 136 11.59 41.96 9.03
CA ALA A 136 12.63 42.84 9.55
C ALA A 136 13.68 43.20 8.47
N SER A 137 14.11 42.25 7.65
CA SER A 137 15.08 42.52 6.57
C SER A 137 14.46 43.38 5.46
N VAL A 138 13.22 43.12 5.07
CA VAL A 138 12.48 43.94 4.10
C VAL A 138 12.31 45.36 4.62
N LYS A 139 11.95 45.52 5.90
CA LYS A 139 11.84 46.84 6.52
C LYS A 139 13.19 47.57 6.55
N ALA A 140 14.28 46.89 6.92
CA ALA A 140 15.61 47.49 6.90
C ALA A 140 16.03 47.94 5.48
N LEU A 141 15.68 47.18 4.44
CA LEU A 141 15.89 47.58 3.05
C LEU A 141 15.02 48.77 2.65
N GLN A 142 13.79 48.85 3.15
CA GLN A 142 12.89 49.97 2.89
C GLN A 142 13.37 51.25 3.59
N ASP A 143 13.81 51.15 4.84
CA ASP A 143 14.34 52.27 5.62
C ASP A 143 15.69 52.77 5.06
N GLY A 144 16.51 51.86 4.51
CA GLY A 144 17.76 52.19 3.83
C GLY A 144 17.59 52.70 2.39
N GLN A 145 16.40 52.58 1.80
CA GLN A 145 16.13 53.11 0.46
C GLN A 145 15.93 54.62 0.52
N VAL A 146 16.76 55.33 -0.25
CA VAL A 146 16.61 56.77 -0.45
C VAL A 146 15.34 57.01 -1.26
N PRO A 147 14.43 57.90 -0.83
CA PRO A 147 13.23 58.22 -1.58
C PRO A 147 13.56 58.66 -3.01
N ARG A 148 12.77 58.22 -4.00
CA ARG A 148 13.01 58.54 -5.43
C ARG A 148 13.19 60.04 -5.69
N LYS A 149 12.48 60.89 -4.95
CA LYS A 149 12.59 62.36 -5.04
C LYS A 149 14.00 62.87 -4.72
N GLU A 150 14.69 62.26 -3.76
CA GLU A 150 16.06 62.63 -3.40
C GLU A 150 17.05 62.17 -4.49
N HIS A 151 16.83 60.99 -5.10
CA HIS A 151 17.59 60.54 -6.27
C HIS A 151 17.43 61.50 -7.46
N GLU A 152 16.19 61.90 -7.77
CA GLU A 152 15.90 62.87 -8.83
C GLU A 152 16.58 64.22 -8.55
N ARG A 153 16.57 64.69 -7.30
CA ARG A 153 17.28 65.92 -6.91
C ARG A 153 18.79 65.82 -7.13
N VAL A 154 19.40 64.69 -6.73
CA VAL A 154 20.84 64.47 -6.89
C VAL A 154 21.22 64.38 -8.37
N TRP A 155 20.45 63.64 -9.18
CA TRP A 155 20.69 63.56 -10.62
C TRP A 155 20.53 64.90 -11.32
N ALA A 156 19.47 65.66 -11.02
CA ALA A 156 19.31 67.00 -11.54
C ALA A 156 20.49 67.91 -11.16
N SER A 157 21.01 67.78 -9.94
CA SER A 157 22.20 68.55 -9.52
C SER A 157 23.45 68.17 -10.33
N TYR A 158 23.68 66.87 -10.61
CA TYR A 158 24.78 66.43 -11.47
C TYR A 158 24.63 66.94 -12.90
N ASP A 159 23.42 66.89 -13.47
CA ASP A 159 23.15 67.39 -14.81
C ASP A 159 23.46 68.89 -14.91
N THR A 160 23.07 69.68 -13.91
CA THR A 160 23.38 71.12 -13.89
C THR A 160 24.87 71.40 -13.78
N GLN A 161 25.61 70.63 -12.97
CA GLN A 161 27.07 70.77 -12.87
C GLN A 161 27.75 70.44 -14.20
N LEU A 162 27.37 69.32 -14.83
CA LEU A 162 27.91 68.91 -16.12
C LEU A 162 27.61 69.92 -17.23
N ALA A 163 26.41 70.52 -17.22
CA ALA A 163 26.07 71.60 -18.15
C ALA A 163 26.96 72.83 -17.93
N SER A 164 27.12 73.26 -16.67
CA SER A 164 27.98 74.41 -16.34
C SER A 164 29.45 74.19 -16.69
N GLU A 165 29.95 72.97 -16.51
CA GLU A 165 31.32 72.60 -16.87
C GLU A 165 31.49 72.62 -18.40
N ARG A 166 30.50 72.13 -19.15
CA ARG A 166 30.52 72.20 -20.62
C ARG A 166 30.55 73.66 -21.10
N ASP A 167 29.72 74.51 -20.52
CA ASP A 167 29.64 75.93 -20.90
C ASP A 167 30.94 76.68 -20.58
N SER A 168 31.54 76.42 -19.42
CA SER A 168 32.83 77.03 -19.05
C SER A 168 33.96 76.59 -19.98
N ARG A 169 33.99 75.30 -20.39
CA ARG A 169 34.94 74.80 -21.39
C ARG A 169 34.75 75.49 -22.74
N LEU A 170 33.51 75.63 -23.22
CA LEU A 170 33.22 76.35 -24.45
C LEU A 170 33.66 77.81 -24.38
N ALA A 171 33.38 78.50 -23.28
CA ALA A 171 33.79 79.88 -23.06
C ALA A 171 35.33 80.02 -23.05
N SER A 172 36.04 79.11 -22.39
CA SER A 172 37.51 79.09 -22.41
C SER A 172 38.07 78.88 -23.82
N GLY A 173 37.45 78.01 -24.63
CA GLY A 173 37.82 77.77 -26.02
C GLY A 173 37.62 79.01 -26.89
N GLN A 174 36.50 79.72 -26.73
CA GLN A 174 36.25 80.98 -27.43
C GLN A 174 37.25 82.07 -27.04
N ASN A 175 37.58 82.18 -25.74
CA ASN A 175 38.58 83.13 -25.27
C ASN A 175 39.97 82.82 -25.85
N LEU A 176 40.35 81.53 -25.93
CA LEU A 176 41.60 81.11 -26.56
C LEU A 176 41.61 81.50 -28.05
N GLN A 177 40.50 81.30 -28.76
CA GLN A 177 40.38 81.69 -30.16
C GLN A 177 40.57 83.21 -30.35
N ARG A 178 39.96 84.03 -29.48
CA ARG A 178 40.15 85.50 -29.51
C ARG A 178 41.61 85.88 -29.28
N GLN A 179 42.28 85.27 -28.29
CA GLN A 179 43.70 85.52 -28.04
C GLN A 179 44.56 85.13 -29.25
N ILE A 180 44.26 84.01 -29.89
CA ILE A 180 44.95 83.59 -31.12
C ILE A 180 44.74 84.62 -32.23
N ASP A 181 43.53 85.13 -32.40
CA ASP A 181 43.22 86.12 -33.44
C ASP A 181 43.85 87.49 -33.14
N GLU A 182 43.90 87.93 -31.88
CA GLU A 182 44.63 89.13 -31.43
C GLU A 182 46.15 88.99 -31.65
N ILE A 183 46.73 87.83 -31.33
CA ILE A 183 48.15 87.54 -31.59
C ILE A 183 48.42 87.56 -33.10
N LYS A 184 47.56 86.95 -33.92
CA LYS A 184 47.69 87.00 -35.39
C LYS A 184 47.59 88.43 -35.92
N GLN A 185 46.68 89.24 -35.38
CA GLN A 185 46.53 90.65 -35.79
C GLN A 185 47.76 91.47 -35.40
N THR A 186 48.25 91.33 -34.18
CA THR A 186 49.47 92.05 -33.72
C THR A 186 50.72 91.58 -34.45
N GLN A 187 50.87 90.27 -34.69
CA GLN A 187 51.99 89.71 -35.44
C GLN A 187 51.98 90.16 -36.91
N SER A 188 50.81 90.22 -37.56
CA SER A 188 50.70 90.75 -38.92
C SER A 188 50.97 92.27 -38.99
N GLY A 189 50.75 93.01 -37.90
CA GLY A 189 51.02 94.45 -37.81
C GLY A 189 52.47 94.83 -37.49
N PHE A 190 53.26 93.98 -36.80
CA PHE A 190 54.61 94.35 -36.35
C PHE A 190 55.73 93.97 -37.33
N PHE A 191 55.55 92.93 -38.14
CA PHE A 191 56.48 92.56 -39.21
C PHE A 191 55.69 91.90 -40.35
N GLY A 192 55.12 92.72 -41.23
CA GLY A 192 54.55 92.19 -42.46
C GLY A 192 55.64 91.41 -43.20
N GLN A 193 55.33 90.22 -43.71
CA GLN A 193 56.22 89.46 -44.60
C GLN A 193 56.80 90.34 -45.72
N ARG A 194 56.04 91.37 -46.12
CA ARG A 194 56.42 92.43 -47.05
C ARG A 194 57.59 93.30 -46.57
N ASP A 195 57.62 93.71 -45.30
CA ASP A 195 58.68 94.55 -44.75
C ASP A 195 59.97 93.76 -44.53
N LEU A 196 59.86 92.48 -44.13
CA LEU A 196 60.98 91.55 -44.11
C LEU A 196 61.55 91.33 -45.52
N ASN A 197 60.68 91.12 -46.52
CA ASN A 197 61.12 91.01 -47.92
C ASN A 197 61.76 92.31 -48.42
N MET A 198 61.21 93.48 -48.08
CA MET A 198 61.82 94.78 -48.39
C MET A 198 63.20 94.93 -47.75
N GLN A 199 63.36 94.63 -46.46
CA GLN A 199 64.67 94.67 -45.81
C GLN A 199 65.66 93.66 -46.38
N LEU A 200 65.20 92.47 -46.75
CA LEU A 200 66.03 91.46 -47.40
C LEU A 200 66.47 91.91 -48.79
N LEU A 201 65.57 92.51 -49.58
CA LEU A 201 65.89 93.11 -50.88
C LEU A 201 66.88 94.29 -50.73
N ASP A 202 66.63 95.22 -49.80
CA ASP A 202 67.53 96.34 -49.51
C ASP A 202 68.94 95.88 -49.06
N ARG A 203 69.02 94.75 -48.34
CA ARG A 203 70.29 94.13 -47.95
C ARG A 203 70.96 93.45 -49.13
N MET A 204 70.22 92.70 -49.94
CA MET A 204 70.74 92.07 -51.16
C MET A 204 71.30 93.13 -52.11
N GLU A 205 70.57 94.22 -52.32
CA GLU A 205 71.00 95.32 -53.19
C GLU A 205 72.25 96.03 -52.65
N ARG A 206 72.35 96.24 -51.32
CA ARG A 206 73.58 96.75 -50.69
C ARG A 206 74.77 95.82 -50.90
N ILE A 207 74.58 94.51 -50.71
CA ILE A 207 75.62 93.50 -50.93
C ILE A 207 76.04 93.48 -52.41
N GLU A 208 75.11 93.61 -53.35
CA GLU A 208 75.41 93.68 -54.78
C GLU A 208 76.20 94.94 -55.14
N ARG A 209 75.86 96.10 -54.57
CA ARG A 209 76.65 97.33 -54.75
C ARG A 209 78.05 97.23 -54.15
N GLU A 210 78.19 96.59 -52.98
CA GLU A 210 79.50 96.34 -52.35
C GLU A 210 80.34 95.38 -53.18
N ARG A 211 79.75 94.32 -53.74
CA ARG A 211 80.41 93.40 -54.68
C ARG A 211 80.82 94.10 -55.98
N ALA A 212 79.97 94.94 -56.55
CA ALA A 212 80.29 95.71 -57.74
C ALA A 212 81.44 96.71 -57.50
N ARG A 213 81.51 97.31 -56.31
CA ARG A 213 82.65 98.16 -55.90
C ARG A 213 83.93 97.37 -55.69
N ALA A 214 83.84 96.17 -55.12
CA ALA A 214 84.99 95.27 -54.94
C ALA A 214 85.50 94.68 -56.26
N ALA A 215 84.65 94.54 -57.28
CA ALA A 215 85.04 94.08 -58.62
C ALA A 215 85.63 95.20 -59.52
N ALA A 216 85.58 96.46 -59.07
CA ALA A 216 86.11 97.63 -59.78
C ALA A 216 87.48 98.12 -59.23
N GLN A 217 88.08 97.37 -58.30
CA GLN A 217 89.46 97.50 -57.83
C GLN A 217 90.29 96.34 -58.36
#